data_AF-H9F7X6-F1
#
_entry.id   AF-H9F7X6-F1
#
_cell.length_a   1.000
_cell.length_b   1.000
_cell.length_c   1.000
_cell.angle_alpha   90.00
_cell.angle_beta   90.00
_cell.angle_gamma   90.00
#
_symmetry.space_group_name_H-M   'P 1'
#
loop_
_entity.id
_entity.type
_entity.pdbx_description
1 polymer ?
#
loop_
_entity_poly.entity_id
_entity_poly.type
_entity_poly.pdbx_seq_one_letter_code
_entity_poly.pdbx_strand_id
1 'polypeptide(L)'
;VDWNERRDYFLFNPVTDIEEIIRFWKHSTGIDIGDSLTIPDEFTEDEKKSGQWWRQLLAGGIAGAVSRTSTAPLDRLKIMMQVHGSKSDKMNIFGGFRQMVKEGGIHSLWRGNGTNVIKIAPETAVKFWAYEQYKKLLTEEGQKIGTFERFISGSMAGATAQTFIYPMEVMKTRLAVGKTGQYSGIYDCAKKILKHEGLGAFYKGYVPNLLGIIPYAGIDLAVYELLKSYWLDNFAKDSVNPGVMVLLGCGALSSTCGQLASYPLALVRTRMQAQAMLEGSPQLNMVGLFRRIISKEGIPGLYRGITPNFMKVLPAVGISYVVYENMKQTLGVTQK
;
A
#
# COMPACT_ATOMS: atom_id res chain seq x y z
N VAL A 1 -38.48 -16.46 3.83
CA VAL A 1 -37.08 -16.56 4.27
C VAL A 1 -37.11 -17.38 5.54
N ASP A 2 -36.72 -18.64 5.46
CA ASP A 2 -36.90 -19.63 6.51
C ASP A 2 -35.96 -19.33 7.69
N TRP A 3 -36.47 -19.41 8.92
CA TRP A 3 -35.72 -19.09 10.14
C TRP A 3 -34.55 -20.05 10.35
N ASN A 4 -34.67 -21.29 9.86
CA ASN A 4 -33.60 -22.28 9.93
C ASN A 4 -32.45 -21.96 8.95
N GLU A 5 -32.75 -21.42 7.76
CA GLU A 5 -31.74 -20.97 6.79
C GLU A 5 -30.96 -19.75 7.31
N ARG A 6 -31.64 -18.86 8.06
CA ARG A 6 -31.02 -17.72 8.73
C ARG A 6 -30.15 -18.16 9.92
N ARG A 7 -30.58 -19.16 10.69
CA ARG A 7 -29.81 -19.72 11.82
C ARG A 7 -28.56 -20.44 11.33
N ASP A 8 -28.68 -21.20 10.25
CA ASP A 8 -27.57 -21.98 9.70
C ASP A 8 -26.54 -21.07 8.97
N TYR A 9 -26.98 -19.92 8.42
CA TYR A 9 -26.07 -18.86 7.94
C TYR A 9 -25.16 -18.28 9.05
N PHE A 10 -25.66 -18.17 10.29
CA PHE A 10 -24.87 -17.71 11.44
C PHE A 10 -24.00 -18.82 12.06
N LEU A 11 -24.30 -20.10 11.81
CA LEU A 11 -23.50 -21.24 12.31
C LEU A 11 -22.23 -21.49 11.50
N PHE A 12 -22.19 -21.11 10.21
CA PHE A 12 -21.02 -21.32 9.34
C PHE A 12 -20.05 -20.14 9.27
N ASN A 13 -20.23 -19.09 10.09
CA ASN A 13 -19.29 -17.97 10.13
C ASN A 13 -19.24 -17.33 11.54
N PRO A 14 -18.41 -17.87 12.46
CA PRO A 14 -18.23 -17.27 13.77
C PRO A 14 -17.24 -16.11 13.63
N VAL A 15 -17.71 -14.94 13.22
CA VAL A 15 -17.00 -13.69 13.52
C VAL A 15 -17.81 -12.97 14.58
N THR A 16 -17.70 -13.49 15.81
CA THR A 16 -18.46 -13.03 16.98
C THR A 16 -17.80 -11.89 17.73
N ASP A 17 -16.61 -11.46 17.33
CA ASP A 17 -15.96 -10.33 17.99
C ASP A 17 -15.82 -9.13 17.04
N ILE A 18 -16.74 -8.19 17.21
CA ILE A 18 -16.72 -6.87 16.57
C ILE A 18 -15.41 -6.14 16.92
N GLU A 19 -14.84 -6.42 18.09
CA GLU A 19 -13.56 -5.92 18.54
C GLU A 19 -12.38 -6.57 17.80
N GLU A 20 -12.50 -7.83 17.37
CA GLU A 20 -11.54 -8.46 16.46
C GLU A 20 -11.66 -7.94 15.04
N ILE A 21 -12.84 -7.60 14.53
CA ILE A 21 -12.96 -6.94 13.21
C ILE A 21 -12.37 -5.54 13.28
N ILE A 22 -12.60 -4.78 14.36
CA ILE A 22 -12.03 -3.44 14.57
C ILE A 22 -10.53 -3.53 14.84
N ARG A 23 -10.03 -4.51 15.61
CA ARG A 23 -8.58 -4.74 15.81
C ARG A 23 -7.96 -5.23 14.53
N PHE A 24 -8.53 -6.21 13.84
CA PHE A 24 -8.11 -6.67 12.52
C PHE A 24 -8.08 -5.50 11.57
N TRP A 25 -9.12 -4.68 11.46
CA TRP A 25 -9.13 -3.51 10.58
C TRP A 25 -8.34 -2.35 11.13
N LYS A 26 -7.98 -2.21 12.40
CA LYS A 26 -6.97 -1.24 12.87
C LYS A 26 -5.55 -1.72 12.55
N HIS A 27 -5.34 -3.04 12.61
CA HIS A 27 -4.12 -3.73 12.23
C HIS A 27 -3.97 -3.88 10.70
N SER A 28 -5.11 -3.92 9.98
CA SER A 28 -5.29 -4.13 8.53
C SER A 28 -5.74 -2.86 7.81
N THR A 29 -6.10 -1.78 8.53
CA THR A 29 -5.96 -0.38 8.06
C THR A 29 -4.50 0.04 8.00
N GLY A 30 -3.59 -0.92 8.20
CA GLY A 30 -2.49 -1.14 7.24
C GLY A 30 -2.98 -1.40 5.82
N ILE A 31 -3.89 -0.56 5.34
CA ILE A 31 -4.36 -0.51 3.97
C ILE A 31 -3.11 -0.19 3.14
N ASP A 32 -2.68 -1.20 2.39
CA ASP A 32 -1.63 -1.18 1.37
C ASP A 32 -2.06 -0.31 0.17
N ILE A 33 -2.49 0.93 0.43
CA ILE A 33 -2.82 1.95 -0.57
C ILE A 33 -1.75 3.03 -0.48
N GLY A 34 -0.55 2.67 -0.93
CA GLY A 34 0.59 3.58 -1.00
C GLY A 34 1.33 3.67 0.31
N ASP A 35 2.39 2.86 0.41
CA ASP A 35 3.50 2.96 1.35
C ASP A 35 3.18 3.52 2.75
N SER A 36 2.98 2.56 3.66
CA SER A 36 3.44 2.61 5.05
C SER A 36 2.96 3.78 5.91
N LEU A 37 1.81 3.62 6.58
CA LEU A 37 1.53 4.35 7.82
C LEU A 37 0.48 3.68 8.73
N THR A 38 0.68 2.41 9.07
CA THR A 38 0.19 1.91 10.37
C THR A 38 1.29 1.19 11.10
N ILE A 39 1.60 1.69 12.30
CA ILE A 39 2.47 1.04 13.26
C ILE A 39 1.66 -0.17 13.77
N PRO A 40 2.16 -1.41 13.65
CA PRO A 40 1.51 -2.52 14.33
C PRO A 40 1.45 -2.19 15.82
N ASP A 41 0.27 -2.28 16.42
CA ASP A 41 0.14 -2.20 17.89
C ASP A 41 1.19 -3.14 18.51
N GLU A 42 1.86 -2.65 19.56
CA GLU A 42 2.86 -3.42 20.31
C GLU A 42 2.32 -4.83 20.57
N PHE A 43 2.97 -5.86 20.02
CA PHE A 43 2.74 -7.22 20.47
C PHE A 43 2.92 -7.22 21.98
N THR A 44 1.87 -7.66 22.67
CA THR A 44 1.82 -7.67 24.12
C THR A 44 2.98 -8.51 24.65
N GLU A 45 3.55 -8.20 25.82
CA GLU A 45 4.67 -8.99 26.38
C GLU A 45 4.32 -10.49 26.51
N ASP A 46 3.04 -10.80 26.64
CA ASP A 46 2.49 -12.17 26.62
C ASP A 46 2.47 -12.82 25.22
N GLU A 47 2.24 -12.04 24.15
CA GLU A 47 2.31 -12.52 22.76
C GLU A 47 3.75 -12.78 22.31
N LYS A 48 4.71 -12.02 22.84
CA LYS A 48 6.15 -12.25 22.64
C LYS A 48 6.61 -13.54 23.33
N LYS A 49 6.15 -13.79 24.57
CA LYS A 49 6.51 -14.98 25.35
C LYS A 49 5.83 -16.27 24.86
N SER A 50 4.61 -16.19 24.34
CA SER A 50 3.83 -17.34 23.86
C SER A 50 4.21 -17.83 22.45
N GLY A 51 5.09 -17.11 21.73
CA GLY A 51 5.43 -17.43 20.34
C GLY A 51 4.29 -17.16 19.35
N GLN A 52 3.24 -16.45 19.75
CA GLN A 52 2.14 -16.08 18.85
C GLN A 52 2.54 -14.96 17.89
N TRP A 53 3.48 -14.09 18.28
CA TRP A 53 3.94 -12.95 17.48
C TRP A 53 4.45 -13.36 16.08
N TRP A 54 5.33 -14.37 15.98
CA TRP A 54 5.89 -14.78 14.69
C TRP A 54 4.85 -15.48 13.80
N ARG A 55 3.85 -16.13 14.42
CA ARG A 55 2.73 -16.75 13.70
C ARG A 55 1.78 -15.70 13.12
N GLN A 56 1.49 -14.65 13.89
CA GLN A 56 0.72 -13.50 13.41
C GLN A 56 1.46 -12.77 12.28
N LEU A 57 2.77 -12.55 12.42
CA LEU A 57 3.59 -11.97 11.35
C LEU A 57 3.64 -12.85 10.10
N LEU A 58 3.76 -14.17 10.26
CA LEU A 58 3.76 -15.11 9.15
C LEU A 58 2.39 -15.14 8.44
N ALA A 59 1.29 -15.16 9.20
CA ALA A 59 -0.07 -15.06 8.66
C ALA A 59 -0.25 -13.76 7.87
N GLY A 60 0.17 -12.62 8.43
CA GLY A 60 0.14 -11.32 7.76
C GLY A 60 1.01 -11.27 6.50
N GLY A 61 2.21 -11.85 6.56
CA GLY A 61 3.14 -11.93 5.43
C GLY A 61 2.58 -12.77 4.27
N ILE A 62 2.00 -13.94 4.57
CA ILE A 62 1.38 -14.80 3.56
C ILE A 62 0.12 -14.14 2.99
N ALA A 63 -0.74 -13.59 3.83
CA ALA A 63 -1.92 -12.84 3.39
C ALA A 63 -1.56 -11.68 2.46
N GLY A 64 -0.55 -10.89 2.83
CA GLY A 64 -0.03 -9.80 2.01
C GLY A 64 0.58 -10.27 0.70
N ALA A 65 1.30 -11.40 0.70
CA ALA A 65 1.89 -11.98 -0.51
C ALA A 65 0.82 -12.50 -1.49
N VAL A 66 -0.19 -13.20 -0.99
CA VAL A 66 -1.30 -13.73 -1.81
C VAL A 66 -2.14 -12.59 -2.36
N SER A 67 -2.52 -11.61 -1.53
CA SER A 67 -3.29 -10.43 -1.97
C SER A 67 -2.56 -9.63 -3.06
N ARG A 68 -1.26 -9.36 -2.87
CA ARG A 68 -0.44 -8.65 -3.86
C ARG A 68 -0.27 -9.45 -5.15
N THR A 69 -0.15 -10.77 -5.06
CA THR A 69 -0.04 -11.64 -6.24
C THR A 69 -1.34 -11.70 -7.02
N SER A 70 -2.48 -11.81 -6.35
CA SER A 70 -3.81 -11.80 -7.00
C SER A 70 -4.10 -10.45 -7.68
N THR A 71 -3.62 -9.35 -7.10
CA THR A 71 -3.84 -8.00 -7.63
C THR A 71 -2.71 -7.47 -8.51
N ALA A 72 -1.64 -8.24 -8.70
CA ALA A 72 -0.49 -7.85 -9.52
C ALA A 72 -0.83 -7.45 -10.96
N PRO A 73 -1.78 -8.11 -11.67
CA PRO A 73 -2.18 -7.68 -13.01
C PRO A 73 -2.73 -6.25 -13.06
N LEU A 74 -3.54 -5.86 -12.06
CA LEU A 74 -4.08 -4.49 -11.94
C LEU A 74 -2.98 -3.50 -11.55
N ASP A 75 -2.06 -3.90 -10.68
CA ASP A 75 -0.92 -3.08 -10.26
C ASP A 75 0.02 -2.78 -11.45
N ARG A 76 0.31 -3.80 -12.27
CA ARG A 76 1.10 -3.62 -13.50
C ARG A 76 0.36 -2.76 -14.52
N LEU A 77 -0.95 -2.96 -14.71
CA LEU A 77 -1.76 -2.13 -15.60
C LEU A 77 -1.74 -0.66 -15.16
N LYS A 78 -1.90 -0.37 -13.86
CA LYS A 78 -1.77 0.97 -13.29
C LYS A 78 -0.44 1.60 -13.69
N ILE A 79 0.69 0.92 -13.43
CA ILE A 79 2.03 1.43 -13.74
C ILE A 79 2.18 1.68 -15.25
N MET A 80 1.70 0.77 -16.10
CA MET A 80 1.76 0.92 -17.56
C MET A 80 0.95 2.14 -18.04
N MET A 81 -0.25 2.36 -17.51
CA MET A 81 -1.08 3.52 -17.84
C MET A 81 -0.46 4.83 -17.33
N GLN A 82 0.15 4.81 -16.15
CA GLN A 82 0.84 5.96 -15.56
C GLN A 82 2.04 6.38 -16.41
N VAL A 83 2.80 5.44 -16.97
CA VAL A 83 4.04 5.71 -17.71
C VAL A 83 3.82 5.94 -19.20
N HIS A 84 2.99 5.13 -19.86
CA HIS A 84 2.82 5.14 -21.32
C HIS A 84 1.65 5.98 -21.82
N GLY A 85 0.82 6.56 -20.93
CA GLY A 85 -0.38 7.29 -21.32
C GLY A 85 -0.13 8.39 -22.38
N SER A 86 1.05 9.00 -22.41
CA SER A 86 1.40 10.08 -23.35
C SER A 86 1.51 9.64 -24.82
N LYS A 87 1.78 8.35 -25.09
CA LYS A 87 2.03 7.84 -26.47
C LYS A 87 0.83 7.08 -27.07
N SER A 88 -0.13 6.64 -26.26
CA SER A 88 -1.28 5.88 -26.73
C SER A 88 -2.55 6.52 -26.18
N ASP A 89 -3.15 7.38 -27.00
CA ASP A 89 -4.14 8.37 -26.57
C ASP A 89 -5.48 7.77 -26.11
N LYS A 90 -5.64 6.43 -26.10
CA LYS A 90 -6.86 5.73 -25.64
C LYS A 90 -6.55 4.34 -25.10
N MET A 91 -5.57 4.18 -24.21
CA MET A 91 -5.36 2.88 -23.56
C MET A 91 -6.47 2.61 -22.54
N ASN A 92 -7.59 2.08 -23.02
CA ASN A 92 -8.64 1.51 -22.17
C ASN A 92 -8.07 0.32 -21.39
N ILE A 93 -8.65 0.01 -20.22
CA ILE A 93 -8.22 -1.10 -19.34
C ILE A 93 -8.03 -2.41 -20.13
N PHE A 94 -9.02 -2.75 -20.96
CA PHE A 94 -8.97 -3.94 -21.82
C PHE A 94 -7.87 -3.87 -22.89
N GLY A 95 -7.65 -2.68 -23.46
CA GLY A 95 -6.57 -2.45 -24.41
C GLY A 95 -5.19 -2.62 -23.77
N GLY A 96 -5.00 -2.13 -22.54
CA GLY A 96 -3.78 -2.29 -21.78
C GLY A 96 -3.49 -3.75 -21.45
N PHE A 97 -4.48 -4.51 -20.95
CA PHE A 97 -4.33 -5.96 -20.74
C PHE A 97 -4.02 -6.70 -22.05
N ARG A 98 -4.73 -6.39 -23.13
CA ARG A 98 -4.48 -7.01 -24.45
C ARG A 98 -3.07 -6.72 -24.94
N GLN A 99 -2.56 -5.51 -24.76
CA GLN A 99 -1.20 -5.14 -25.13
C GLN A 99 -0.16 -5.91 -24.30
N MET A 100 -0.35 -5.99 -22.98
CA MET A 100 0.55 -6.72 -22.07
C MET A 100 0.61 -8.21 -22.45
N VAL A 101 -0.55 -8.84 -22.70
CA VAL A 101 -0.62 -10.24 -23.11
C VAL A 101 -0.01 -10.45 -24.50
N LYS A 102 -0.21 -9.54 -25.46
CA LYS A 102 0.44 -9.60 -26.78
C LYS A 102 1.97 -9.47 -26.71
N GLU A 103 2.49 -8.67 -25.78
CA GLU A 103 3.93 -8.42 -25.66
C GLU A 103 4.71 -9.58 -25.01
N GLY A 104 4.11 -10.30 -24.06
CA GLY A 104 4.84 -11.30 -23.27
C GLY A 104 4.00 -12.44 -22.73
N GLY A 105 2.82 -12.68 -23.31
CA GLY A 105 1.88 -13.70 -22.86
C GLY A 105 1.25 -13.38 -21.50
N ILE A 106 0.55 -14.37 -20.94
CA ILE A 106 -0.23 -14.22 -19.71
C ILE A 106 0.66 -14.02 -18.47
N HIS A 107 1.83 -14.66 -18.44
CA HIS A 107 2.81 -14.50 -17.34
C HIS A 107 3.37 -13.07 -17.25
N SER A 108 3.32 -12.31 -18.34
CA SER A 108 3.76 -10.92 -18.30
C SER A 108 2.94 -10.10 -17.29
N LEU A 109 1.66 -10.42 -17.05
CA LEU A 109 0.79 -9.67 -16.14
C LEU A 109 1.39 -9.54 -14.72
N TRP A 110 2.21 -10.51 -14.29
CA TRP A 110 2.88 -10.54 -12.99
C TRP A 110 4.32 -10.00 -13.00
N ARG A 111 4.77 -9.38 -14.09
CA ARG A 111 6.13 -8.84 -14.19
C ARG A 111 6.35 -7.74 -13.13
N GLY A 112 7.38 -7.91 -12.31
CA GLY A 112 7.68 -7.04 -11.16
C GLY A 112 7.02 -7.47 -9.84
N ASN A 113 6.08 -8.43 -9.85
CA ASN A 113 5.43 -8.91 -8.61
C ASN A 113 6.42 -9.56 -7.64
N GLY A 114 7.44 -10.26 -8.13
CA GLY A 114 8.46 -10.87 -7.28
C GLY A 114 9.13 -9.85 -6.34
N THR A 115 9.49 -8.68 -6.87
CA THR A 115 10.04 -7.58 -6.05
C THR A 115 9.01 -7.06 -5.03
N ASN A 116 7.73 -7.03 -5.41
CA ASN A 116 6.65 -6.57 -4.54
C ASN A 116 6.36 -7.53 -3.37
N VAL A 117 6.59 -8.84 -3.57
CA VAL A 117 6.45 -9.86 -2.50
C VAL A 117 7.72 -9.92 -1.65
N ILE A 118 8.90 -9.90 -2.26
CA ILE A 118 10.17 -9.98 -1.54
C ILE A 118 10.36 -8.77 -0.61
N LYS A 119 9.91 -7.57 -1.01
CA LYS A 119 10.08 -6.36 -0.20
C LYS A 119 9.35 -6.39 1.14
N ILE A 120 8.31 -7.23 1.29
CA ILE A 120 7.44 -7.26 2.48
C ILE A 120 8.25 -7.56 3.75
N ALA A 121 9.10 -8.60 3.71
CA ALA A 121 9.84 -9.03 4.89
C ALA A 121 10.92 -8.02 5.30
N PRO A 122 11.80 -7.52 4.40
CA PRO A 122 12.76 -6.46 4.73
C PRO A 122 12.10 -5.16 5.20
N GLU A 123 10.99 -4.75 4.56
CA GLU A 123 10.26 -3.53 4.93
C GLU A 123 9.74 -3.63 6.36
N THR A 124 9.12 -4.75 6.69
CA THR A 124 8.59 -5.03 8.03
C THR A 124 9.71 -5.09 9.06
N ALA A 125 10.82 -5.78 8.76
CA ALA A 125 11.96 -5.90 9.65
C ALA A 125 12.63 -4.56 9.97
N VAL A 126 12.92 -3.74 8.95
CA VAL A 126 13.53 -2.41 9.15
C VAL A 126 12.60 -1.50 9.91
N LYS A 127 11.29 -1.54 9.63
CA LYS A 127 10.30 -0.73 10.32
C LYS A 127 10.22 -1.06 11.81
N PHE A 128 10.15 -2.35 12.18
CA PHE A 128 10.15 -2.76 13.58
C PHE A 128 11.45 -2.38 14.28
N TRP A 129 12.60 -2.67 13.66
CA TRP A 129 13.90 -2.31 14.21
C TRP A 129 14.01 -0.79 14.45
N ALA A 130 13.68 0.03 13.45
CA ALA A 130 13.73 1.48 13.55
C ALA A 130 12.77 2.01 14.62
N TYR A 131 11.56 1.44 14.71
CA TYR A 131 10.58 1.80 15.74
C TYR A 131 11.13 1.58 17.15
N GLU A 132 11.74 0.42 17.41
CA GLU A 132 12.36 0.13 18.71
C GLU A 132 13.51 1.08 19.04
N GLN A 133 14.37 1.42 18.07
CA GLN A 133 15.46 2.37 18.30
C GLN A 133 14.93 3.78 18.62
N TYR A 134 13.99 4.30 17.82
CA TYR A 134 13.43 5.63 18.06
C TYR A 134 12.66 5.71 19.36
N LYS A 135 11.93 4.64 19.73
CA LYS A 135 11.25 4.56 21.01
C LYS A 135 12.24 4.62 22.19
N LYS A 136 13.35 3.86 22.14
CA LYS A 136 14.41 3.90 23.17
C LYS A 136 15.06 5.27 23.29
N LEU A 137 15.22 5.98 22.17
CA LEU A 137 15.80 7.33 22.15
C LEU A 137 14.84 8.40 22.70
N LEU A 138 13.53 8.21 22.53
CA LEU A 138 12.50 9.19 22.90
C LEU A 138 11.87 8.94 24.28
N THR A 139 12.16 7.80 24.91
CA THR A 139 11.58 7.43 26.22
C THR A 139 12.68 7.35 27.26
N GLU A 140 12.57 8.11 28.35
CA GLU A 140 13.42 7.92 29.54
C GLU A 140 13.04 6.60 30.25
N GLU A 141 14.04 5.90 30.80
CA GLU A 141 13.85 4.61 31.47
C GLU A 141 12.77 4.71 32.57
N GLY A 142 11.65 4.01 32.37
CA GLY A 142 10.59 3.85 33.39
C GLY A 142 9.27 4.57 33.14
N GLN A 143 9.13 5.40 32.08
CA GLN A 143 7.84 6.05 31.76
C GLN A 143 7.01 5.29 30.71
N LYS A 144 5.68 5.32 30.87
CA LYS A 144 4.74 4.87 29.83
C LYS A 144 4.83 5.85 28.66
N ILE A 145 5.06 5.31 27.46
CA ILE A 145 5.17 6.09 26.23
C ILE A 145 3.87 6.87 25.99
N GLY A 146 3.95 8.18 25.82
CA GLY A 146 2.81 8.98 25.41
C GLY A 146 2.42 8.73 23.95
N THR A 147 1.19 9.10 23.60
CA THR A 147 0.65 8.94 22.24
C THR A 147 1.48 9.71 21.20
N PHE A 148 2.07 10.85 21.60
CA PHE A 148 2.86 11.70 20.72
C PHE A 148 4.23 11.09 20.40
N GLU A 149 4.90 10.51 21.39
CA GLU A 149 6.19 9.83 21.23
C GLU A 149 6.03 8.55 20.39
N ARG A 150 4.93 7.80 20.57
CA ARG A 150 4.57 6.67 19.69
C ARG A 150 4.36 7.09 18.24
N PHE A 151 3.68 8.22 18.05
CA PHE A 151 3.43 8.77 16.72
C PHE A 151 4.72 9.22 16.03
N ILE A 152 5.60 9.95 16.74
CA ILE A 152 6.89 10.40 16.22
C ILE A 152 7.80 9.20 15.89
N SER A 153 7.95 8.26 16.84
CA SER A 153 8.76 7.05 16.63
C SER A 153 8.27 6.23 15.45
N GLY A 154 6.95 6.07 15.31
CA GLY A 154 6.34 5.39 14.18
C GLY A 154 6.53 6.09 12.84
N SER A 155 6.40 7.42 12.82
CA SER A 155 6.59 8.22 11.60
C SER A 155 8.04 8.18 11.13
N MET A 156 9.00 8.31 12.05
CA MET A 156 10.42 8.19 11.73
C MET A 156 10.79 6.76 11.32
N ALA A 157 10.22 5.74 11.98
CA ALA A 157 10.42 4.34 11.59
C ALA A 157 9.89 4.05 10.18
N GLY A 158 8.72 4.61 9.83
CA GLY A 158 8.16 4.52 8.49
C GLY A 158 9.07 5.18 7.45
N ALA A 159 9.53 6.41 7.70
CA ALA A 159 10.44 7.12 6.80
C ALA A 159 11.77 6.38 6.59
N THR A 160 12.34 5.82 7.67
CA THR A 160 13.56 5.02 7.63
C THR A 160 13.35 3.74 6.84
N ALA A 161 12.31 2.96 7.15
CA ALA A 161 11.96 1.76 6.40
C ALA A 161 11.78 2.07 4.90
N GLN A 162 11.08 3.16 4.58
CA GLN A 162 10.90 3.55 3.18
C GLN A 162 12.21 3.93 2.50
N THR A 163 13.14 4.60 3.19
CA THR A 163 14.47 4.93 2.66
C THR A 163 15.28 3.67 2.31
N PHE A 164 15.23 2.64 3.15
CA PHE A 164 15.91 1.37 2.91
C PHE A 164 15.27 0.55 1.77
N ILE A 165 13.94 0.61 1.66
CA ILE A 165 13.17 -0.19 0.69
C ILE A 165 13.03 0.49 -0.67
N TYR A 166 13.25 1.80 -0.74
CA TYR A 166 13.10 2.59 -1.96
C TYR A 166 13.79 2.00 -3.22
N PRO A 167 15.02 1.46 -3.15
CA PRO A 167 15.65 0.78 -4.28
C PRO A 167 14.82 -0.36 -4.86
N MET A 168 14.13 -1.15 -4.02
CA MET A 168 13.24 -2.22 -4.45
C MET A 168 12.00 -1.67 -5.16
N GLU A 169 11.49 -0.52 -4.75
CA GLU A 169 10.35 0.13 -5.40
C GLU A 169 10.70 0.62 -6.81
N VAL A 170 11.89 1.21 -6.97
CA VAL A 170 12.38 1.60 -8.30
C VAL A 170 12.53 0.36 -9.17
N MET A 171 13.15 -0.71 -8.67
CA MET A 171 13.28 -1.97 -9.43
C MET A 171 11.92 -2.56 -9.81
N LYS A 172 10.93 -2.53 -8.91
CA LYS A 172 9.56 -2.96 -9.21
C LYS A 172 8.99 -2.19 -10.39
N THR A 173 9.06 -0.86 -10.37
CA THR A 173 8.55 -0.01 -11.46
C THR A 173 9.28 -0.27 -12.77
N ARG A 174 10.62 -0.42 -12.74
CA ARG A 174 11.44 -0.73 -13.92
C ARG A 174 11.10 -2.09 -14.53
N LEU A 175 10.92 -3.11 -13.70
CA LEU A 175 10.53 -4.45 -14.15
C LEU A 175 9.11 -4.44 -14.73
N ALA A 176 8.16 -3.74 -14.09
CA ALA A 176 6.77 -3.66 -14.55
C ALA A 176 6.64 -3.00 -15.95
N VAL A 177 7.43 -1.95 -16.18
CA VAL A 177 7.47 -1.16 -17.43
C VAL A 177 8.33 -1.80 -18.52
N GLY A 178 9.39 -2.51 -18.13
CA GLY A 178 10.37 -3.09 -19.05
C GLY A 178 9.74 -4.07 -20.03
N LYS A 179 10.26 -4.08 -21.27
CA LYS A 179 9.79 -4.97 -22.34
C LYS A 179 10.17 -6.44 -22.08
N THR A 180 9.45 -7.38 -22.69
CA THR A 180 9.81 -8.81 -22.64
C THR A 180 11.25 -9.03 -23.10
N GLY A 181 12.06 -9.69 -22.26
CA GLY A 181 13.48 -9.96 -22.54
C GLY A 181 14.46 -8.84 -22.15
N GLN A 182 13.99 -7.66 -21.72
CA GLN A 182 14.87 -6.56 -21.33
C GLN A 182 15.62 -6.83 -20.02
N TYR A 183 15.01 -7.57 -19.10
CA TYR A 183 15.60 -8.02 -17.84
C TYR A 183 15.36 -9.51 -17.66
N SER A 184 16.39 -10.27 -17.30
CA SER A 184 16.25 -11.70 -16.96
C SER A 184 15.72 -11.94 -15.55
N GLY A 185 15.83 -10.93 -14.67
CA GLY A 185 15.35 -10.99 -13.29
C GLY A 185 15.67 -9.73 -12.49
N ILE A 186 15.44 -9.80 -11.17
CA ILE A 186 15.65 -8.67 -10.24
C ILE A 186 17.14 -8.29 -10.19
N TYR A 187 18.04 -9.27 -10.11
CA TYR A 187 19.48 -9.01 -10.07
C TYR A 187 20.02 -8.38 -11.37
N ASP A 188 19.59 -8.88 -12.53
CA ASP A 188 19.96 -8.29 -13.82
C ASP A 188 19.44 -6.85 -13.97
N CYS A 189 18.22 -6.58 -13.48
CA CYS A 189 17.68 -5.23 -13.39
C CYS A 189 18.55 -4.32 -12.51
N ALA A 190 18.90 -4.76 -11.30
CA ALA A 190 19.78 -4.00 -10.40
C ALA A 190 21.15 -3.72 -11.04
N LYS A 191 21.76 -4.74 -11.65
CA LYS A 191 23.07 -4.63 -12.32
C LYS A 191 23.03 -3.65 -13.49
N LYS A 192 21.99 -3.69 -14.32
CA LYS A 192 21.81 -2.78 -15.46
C LYS A 192 21.56 -1.34 -14.99
N ILE A 193 20.73 -1.13 -13.97
CA ILE A 193 20.50 0.21 -13.40
C ILE A 193 21.82 0.77 -12.87
N LEU A 194 22.57 -0.01 -12.09
CA LEU A 194 23.84 0.42 -11.52
C LEU A 194 24.88 0.73 -12.61
N LYS A 195 24.97 -0.10 -13.65
CA LYS A 195 25.93 0.06 -14.75
C LYS A 195 25.63 1.27 -15.65
N HIS A 196 24.35 1.54 -15.94
CA HIS A 196 23.96 2.56 -16.93
C HIS A 196 23.56 3.90 -16.32
N GLU A 197 23.01 3.92 -15.10
CA GLU A 197 22.48 5.14 -14.46
C GLU A 197 23.15 5.47 -13.12
N GLY A 198 23.91 4.54 -12.54
CA GLY A 198 24.58 4.71 -11.24
C GLY A 198 23.65 4.59 -10.03
N LEU A 199 24.20 4.83 -8.84
CA LEU A 199 23.50 4.65 -7.55
C LEU A 199 22.31 5.61 -7.36
N GLY A 200 22.40 6.84 -7.87
CA GLY A 200 21.33 7.83 -7.75
C GLY A 200 20.02 7.41 -8.45
N ALA A 201 20.09 6.47 -9.39
CA ALA A 201 18.93 5.96 -10.10
C ALA A 201 17.96 5.18 -9.19
N PHE A 202 18.48 4.49 -8.17
CA PHE A 202 17.67 3.75 -7.21
C PHE A 202 16.84 4.66 -6.28
N TYR A 203 17.12 5.96 -6.25
CA TYR A 203 16.40 6.95 -5.45
C TYR A 203 15.61 7.96 -6.31
N LYS A 204 15.46 7.71 -7.62
CA LYS A 204 14.64 8.54 -8.50
C LYS A 204 13.17 8.53 -8.06
N GLY A 205 12.63 9.73 -7.83
CA GLY A 205 11.25 9.91 -7.36
C GLY A 205 11.10 9.93 -5.83
N TYR A 206 12.19 9.89 -5.07
CA TYR A 206 12.12 9.89 -3.60
C TYR A 206 11.51 11.18 -3.03
N VAL A 207 11.83 12.33 -3.63
CA VAL A 207 11.24 13.64 -3.24
C VAL A 207 9.72 13.69 -3.45
N PRO A 208 9.16 13.42 -4.66
CA PRO A 208 7.70 13.40 -4.81
C PRO A 208 7.03 12.31 -3.99
N ASN A 209 7.74 11.22 -3.67
CA ASN A 209 7.24 10.23 -2.73
C ASN A 209 7.00 10.83 -1.33
N LEU A 210 8.03 11.41 -0.71
CA LEU A 210 7.91 12.00 0.62
C LEU A 210 6.90 13.15 0.67
N LEU A 211 6.93 14.02 -0.35
CA LEU A 211 5.96 15.11 -0.46
C LEU A 211 4.52 14.61 -0.64
N GLY A 212 4.31 13.41 -1.19
CA GLY A 212 2.98 12.82 -1.37
C GLY A 212 2.36 12.27 -0.07
N ILE A 213 3.20 11.87 0.90
CA ILE A 213 2.75 11.29 2.17
C ILE A 213 2.06 12.35 3.04
N ILE A 214 2.60 13.58 3.08
CA ILE A 214 2.08 14.65 3.95
C ILE A 214 0.62 15.03 3.59
N PRO A 215 0.27 15.36 2.32
CA PRO A 215 -1.10 15.67 1.94
C PRO A 215 -2.03 14.48 2.10
N TYR A 216 -1.55 13.25 1.82
CA TYR A 216 -2.34 12.04 2.01
C TYR A 216 -2.78 11.91 3.47
N ALA A 217 -1.81 11.89 4.40
CA ALA A 217 -2.08 11.70 5.82
C ALA A 217 -2.88 12.86 6.43
N GLY A 218 -2.56 14.10 6.05
CA GLY A 218 -3.28 15.28 6.56
C GLY A 218 -4.75 15.32 6.13
N ILE A 219 -5.04 15.00 4.86
CA ILE A 219 -6.41 15.00 4.35
C ILE A 219 -7.19 13.79 4.84
N ASP A 220 -6.56 12.62 4.89
CA ASP A 220 -7.18 11.41 5.44
C ASP A 220 -7.60 11.64 6.90
N LEU A 221 -6.71 12.17 7.75
CA LEU A 221 -7.04 12.46 9.14
C LEU A 221 -8.14 13.53 9.26
N ALA A 222 -8.01 14.66 8.56
CA ALA A 222 -8.98 15.75 8.64
C ALA A 222 -10.37 15.34 8.16
N VAL A 223 -10.47 14.60 7.04
CA VAL A 223 -11.75 14.12 6.51
C VAL A 223 -12.34 13.05 7.42
N TYR A 224 -11.52 12.15 7.96
CA TYR A 224 -11.98 11.13 8.90
C TYR A 224 -12.58 11.76 10.15
N GLU A 225 -11.88 12.72 10.77
CA GLU A 225 -12.37 13.42 11.96
C GLU A 225 -13.63 14.22 11.67
N LEU A 226 -13.69 14.92 10.53
CA LEU A 226 -14.88 15.68 10.13
C LEU A 226 -16.10 14.76 9.94
N LEU A 227 -15.94 13.66 9.21
CA LEU A 227 -17.04 12.71 8.96
C LEU A 227 -17.49 12.01 10.24
N LYS A 228 -16.54 11.64 11.11
CA LYS A 228 -16.82 11.02 12.39
C LYS A 228 -17.57 11.97 13.32
N SER A 229 -17.10 13.20 13.48
CA SER A 229 -17.75 14.22 14.32
C SER A 229 -19.14 14.58 13.79
N TYR A 230 -19.27 14.78 12.48
CA TYR A 230 -20.57 15.03 11.85
C TYR A 230 -21.58 13.89 12.11
N TRP A 231 -21.13 12.64 12.07
CA TRP A 231 -22.00 11.51 12.36
C TRP A 231 -22.42 11.48 13.83
N LEU A 232 -21.47 11.70 14.75
CA LEU A 232 -21.74 11.75 16.19
C LEU A 232 -22.76 12.85 16.51
N ASP A 233 -22.58 14.05 15.97
CA ASP A 233 -23.44 15.21 16.28
C ASP A 233 -24.88 15.04 15.76
N ASN A 234 -25.08 14.33 14.65
CA ASN A 234 -26.40 14.21 14.00
C ASN A 234 -27.14 12.90 14.30
N PHE A 235 -26.41 11.82 14.59
CA PHE A 235 -26.98 10.46 14.66
C PHE A 235 -26.72 9.74 15.99
N ALA A 236 -25.78 10.19 16.82
CA ALA A 236 -25.53 9.57 18.12
C ALA A 236 -26.46 10.15 19.19
N LYS A 237 -27.74 9.75 19.18
CA LYS A 237 -28.68 10.16 20.23
C LYS A 237 -28.40 9.51 21.58
N ASP A 238 -27.78 8.33 21.63
CA ASP A 238 -27.47 7.60 22.89
C ASP A 238 -26.21 6.69 22.84
N SER A 239 -25.36 6.80 21.82
CA SER A 239 -24.19 5.91 21.65
C SER A 239 -22.88 6.66 21.39
N VAL A 240 -21.91 6.57 22.31
CA VAL A 240 -20.58 7.20 22.20
C VAL A 240 -19.71 6.60 21.06
N ASN A 241 -20.09 5.43 20.54
CA ASN A 241 -19.35 4.73 19.50
C ASN A 241 -20.09 4.71 18.16
N PRO A 242 -19.54 5.30 17.09
CA PRO A 242 -20.02 5.07 15.75
C PRO A 242 -19.88 3.58 15.43
N GLY A 243 -20.96 2.94 14.98
CA GLY A 243 -20.93 1.53 14.60
C GLY A 243 -19.85 1.26 13.54
N VAL A 244 -19.35 0.03 13.47
CA VAL A 244 -18.23 -0.35 12.61
C VAL A 244 -18.43 0.04 11.14
N MET A 245 -19.64 -0.12 10.61
CA MET A 245 -19.94 0.25 9.22
C MET A 245 -19.77 1.75 8.96
N VAL A 246 -20.03 2.59 9.97
CA VAL A 246 -19.85 4.05 9.88
C VAL A 246 -18.37 4.37 9.94
N LEU A 247 -17.61 3.81 10.89
CA LEU A 247 -16.17 4.00 10.97
C LEU A 247 -15.46 3.54 9.68
N LEU A 248 -15.88 2.40 9.12
CA LEU A 248 -15.39 1.90 7.84
C LEU A 248 -15.76 2.82 6.68
N GLY A 249 -16.99 3.33 6.63
CA GLY A 249 -17.41 4.30 5.63
C GLY A 249 -16.61 5.61 5.71
N CYS A 250 -16.43 6.16 6.91
CA CYS A 250 -15.62 7.35 7.17
C CYS A 250 -14.17 7.13 6.73
N GLY A 251 -13.55 6.01 7.11
CA GLY A 251 -12.18 5.67 6.73
C GLY A 251 -12.01 5.44 5.23
N ALA A 252 -12.94 4.74 4.58
CA ALA A 252 -12.87 4.52 3.13
C ALA A 252 -12.99 5.82 2.34
N LEU A 253 -13.89 6.72 2.76
CA LEU A 253 -14.08 8.03 2.14
C LEU A 253 -12.88 8.94 2.39
N SER A 254 -12.37 8.99 3.63
CA SER A 254 -11.21 9.81 3.97
C SER A 254 -9.96 9.38 3.20
N SER A 255 -9.69 8.08 3.13
CA SER A 255 -8.53 7.55 2.42
C SER A 255 -8.66 7.75 0.91
N THR A 256 -9.87 7.69 0.36
CA THR A 256 -10.13 8.02 -1.04
C THR A 256 -9.83 9.49 -1.34
N CYS A 257 -10.27 10.40 -0.47
CA CYS A 257 -9.98 11.84 -0.60
C CYS A 257 -8.48 12.13 -0.47
N GLY A 258 -7.80 11.54 0.53
CA GLY A 258 -6.36 11.64 0.70
C GLY A 258 -5.60 11.13 -0.52
N GLN A 259 -6.03 9.99 -1.08
CA GLN A 259 -5.44 9.44 -2.29
C GLN A 259 -5.65 10.34 -3.51
N LEU A 260 -6.85 10.91 -3.69
CA LEU A 260 -7.12 11.83 -4.80
C LEU A 260 -6.20 13.05 -4.73
N ALA A 261 -6.00 13.62 -3.55
CA ALA A 261 -5.15 14.78 -3.37
C ALA A 261 -3.65 14.49 -3.58
N SER A 262 -3.17 13.32 -3.15
CA SER A 262 -1.76 12.93 -3.31
C SER A 262 -1.45 12.25 -4.65
N TYR A 263 -2.48 11.87 -5.42
CA TYR A 263 -2.32 11.14 -6.68
C TYR A 263 -1.40 11.82 -7.70
N PRO A 264 -1.44 13.15 -7.90
CA PRO A 264 -0.53 13.83 -8.82
C PRO A 264 0.95 13.60 -8.49
N LEU A 265 1.31 13.60 -7.20
CA LEU A 265 2.67 13.33 -6.73
C LEU A 265 3.03 11.86 -6.90
N ALA A 266 2.08 10.95 -6.64
CA ALA A 266 2.25 9.53 -6.89
C ALA A 266 2.50 9.23 -8.39
N LEU A 267 1.78 9.90 -9.30
CA LEU A 267 2.02 9.78 -10.75
C LEU A 267 3.42 10.27 -11.12
N VAL A 268 3.81 11.46 -10.63
CA VAL A 268 5.13 12.03 -10.92
C VAL A 268 6.24 11.12 -10.41
N ARG A 269 6.10 10.55 -9.20
CA ARG A 269 7.01 9.52 -8.67
C ARG A 269 7.15 8.34 -9.64
N THR A 270 6.05 7.70 -10.04
CA THR A 270 6.11 6.52 -10.94
C THR A 270 6.75 6.88 -12.28
N ARG A 271 6.41 8.03 -12.87
CA ARG A 271 7.02 8.46 -14.13
C ARG A 271 8.50 8.74 -13.97
N MET A 272 8.95 9.40 -12.90
CA MET A 272 10.38 9.62 -12.61
C MET A 272 11.13 8.31 -12.47
N GLN A 273 10.55 7.33 -11.78
CA GLN A 273 11.12 5.98 -11.64
C GLN A 273 11.25 5.26 -12.99
N ALA A 274 10.38 5.55 -13.96
CA ALA A 274 10.40 4.93 -15.28
C ALA A 274 11.13 5.76 -16.38
N GLN A 275 11.53 7.00 -16.11
CA GLN A 275 12.02 7.94 -17.14
C GLN A 275 13.17 7.38 -17.99
N ALA A 276 14.15 6.71 -17.39
CA ALA A 276 15.27 6.17 -18.18
C ALA A 276 14.93 4.93 -19.01
N MET A 277 13.71 4.40 -18.90
CA MET A 277 13.20 3.34 -19.79
C MET A 277 12.59 3.90 -21.07
N LEU A 278 12.27 5.19 -21.09
CA LEU A 278 11.64 5.86 -22.22
C LEU A 278 12.71 6.45 -23.14
N GLU A 279 13.10 5.68 -24.16
CA GLU A 279 14.04 6.11 -25.21
C GLU A 279 13.63 7.49 -25.79
N GLY A 280 14.61 8.40 -25.87
CA GLY A 280 14.47 9.73 -26.46
C GLY A 280 13.79 10.80 -25.59
N SER A 281 13.45 10.52 -24.33
CA SER A 281 12.93 11.55 -23.41
C SER A 281 14.02 12.13 -22.51
N PRO A 282 14.14 13.47 -22.40
CA PRO A 282 15.06 14.08 -21.45
C PRO A 282 14.72 13.65 -20.01
N GLN A 283 15.75 13.41 -19.20
CA GLN A 283 15.59 13.19 -17.76
C GLN A 283 15.15 14.52 -17.14
N LEU A 284 13.89 14.59 -16.72
CA LEU A 284 13.31 15.80 -16.16
C LEU A 284 13.25 15.68 -14.64
N ASN A 285 13.58 16.78 -13.96
CA ASN A 285 13.30 16.93 -12.54
C ASN A 285 11.78 16.92 -12.27
N MET A 286 11.39 16.80 -11.00
CA MET A 286 9.99 16.71 -10.57
C MET A 286 9.12 17.83 -11.16
N VAL A 287 9.58 19.08 -11.07
CA VAL A 287 8.85 20.27 -11.55
C VAL A 287 8.73 20.27 -13.08
N GLY A 288 9.80 19.92 -13.79
CA GLY A 288 9.79 19.82 -15.25
C GLY A 288 8.86 18.72 -15.75
N LEU A 289 8.82 17.58 -15.06
CA LEU A 289 7.90 16.49 -15.39
C LEU A 289 6.44 16.89 -15.12
N PHE A 290 6.16 17.51 -13.99
CA PHE A 290 4.83 18.01 -13.64
C PHE A 290 4.32 19.04 -14.66
N ARG A 291 5.14 20.04 -15.01
CA ARG A 291 4.83 21.03 -16.05
C ARG A 291 4.61 20.38 -17.41
N ARG A 292 5.43 19.39 -17.79
CA ARG A 292 5.29 18.66 -19.05
C ARG A 292 3.99 17.87 -19.11
N ILE A 293 3.56 17.24 -18.00
CA ILE A 293 2.29 16.52 -17.94
C ILE A 293 1.14 17.50 -18.15
N ILE A 294 1.11 18.61 -17.42
CA ILE A 294 0.04 19.61 -17.54
C ILE A 294 0.00 20.21 -18.95
N SER A 295 1.16 20.54 -19.52
CA SER A 295 1.24 21.15 -20.85
C SER A 295 0.86 20.20 -21.99
N LYS A 296 1.14 18.89 -21.88
CA LYS A 296 0.84 17.91 -22.96
C LYS A 296 -0.47 17.14 -22.78
N GLU A 297 -0.85 16.86 -21.55
CA GLU A 297 -1.96 15.94 -21.20
C GLU A 297 -3.07 16.65 -20.39
N GLY A 298 -2.85 17.91 -19.99
CA GLY A 298 -3.76 18.64 -19.11
C GLY A 298 -3.78 18.11 -17.68
N ILE A 299 -4.68 18.68 -16.87
CA ILE A 299 -4.94 18.25 -15.49
C ILE A 299 -5.41 16.78 -15.41
N PRO A 300 -6.27 16.27 -16.31
CA PRO A 300 -6.66 14.85 -16.29
C PRO A 300 -5.48 13.89 -16.46
N GLY A 301 -4.40 14.32 -17.13
CA GLY A 301 -3.16 13.56 -17.25
C GLY A 301 -2.53 13.19 -15.91
N LEU A 302 -2.70 14.04 -14.87
CA LEU A 302 -2.20 13.80 -13.52
C LEU A 302 -2.89 12.63 -12.81
N TYR A 303 -4.08 12.23 -13.25
CA TYR A 303 -4.90 11.17 -12.65
C TYR A 303 -4.88 9.86 -13.44
N ARG A 304 -3.99 9.71 -14.41
CA ARG A 304 -3.88 8.48 -15.20
C ARG A 304 -3.55 7.27 -14.33
N GLY A 305 -4.27 6.17 -14.55
CA GLY A 305 -4.12 4.93 -13.77
C GLY A 305 -4.93 4.89 -12.47
N ILE A 306 -5.74 5.91 -12.17
CA ILE A 306 -6.54 5.93 -10.93
C ILE A 306 -7.65 4.86 -10.94
N THR A 307 -8.23 4.57 -12.10
CA THR A 307 -9.25 3.53 -12.24
C THR A 307 -8.75 2.13 -11.87
N PRO A 308 -7.66 1.60 -12.46
CA PRO A 308 -7.13 0.29 -12.04
C PRO A 308 -6.65 0.30 -10.58
N ASN A 309 -6.23 1.45 -10.06
CA ASN A 309 -5.91 1.60 -8.65
C ASN A 309 -7.12 1.37 -7.75
N PHE A 310 -8.27 2.01 -8.00
CA PHE A 310 -9.50 1.77 -7.24
C PHE A 310 -10.04 0.35 -7.42
N MET A 311 -10.01 -0.20 -8.65
CA MET A 311 -10.44 -1.57 -8.91
C MET A 311 -9.64 -2.60 -8.12
N LYS A 312 -8.37 -2.31 -7.80
CA LYS A 312 -7.49 -3.18 -7.02
C LYS A 312 -7.82 -3.17 -5.52
N VAL A 313 -8.35 -2.08 -4.97
CA VAL A 313 -8.49 -1.90 -3.52
C VAL A 313 -9.40 -2.96 -2.90
N LEU A 314 -10.62 -3.10 -3.39
CA LEU A 314 -11.61 -4.02 -2.81
C LEU A 314 -11.14 -5.49 -2.87
N PRO A 315 -10.65 -6.01 -4.01
CA PRO A 315 -10.09 -7.36 -4.07
C PRO A 315 -8.87 -7.54 -3.16
N ALA A 316 -7.97 -6.55 -3.08
CA ALA A 316 -6.77 -6.65 -2.25
C ALA A 316 -7.14 -6.84 -0.77
N VAL A 317 -8.09 -6.04 -0.29
CA VAL A 317 -8.58 -6.11 1.09
C VAL A 317 -9.30 -7.42 1.35
N GLY A 318 -10.25 -7.80 0.50
CA GLY A 318 -11.04 -9.03 0.69
C GLY A 318 -10.17 -10.28 0.69
N ILE A 319 -9.22 -10.39 -0.24
CA ILE A 319 -8.30 -11.54 -0.32
C ILE A 319 -7.36 -11.57 0.89
N SER A 320 -6.83 -10.41 1.30
CA SER A 320 -5.95 -10.35 2.47
C SER A 320 -6.69 -10.79 3.75
N TYR A 321 -7.94 -10.36 3.92
CA TYR A 321 -8.78 -10.77 5.04
C TYR A 321 -8.96 -12.29 5.09
N VAL A 322 -9.50 -12.87 4.01
CA VAL A 322 -9.80 -14.31 3.94
C VAL A 322 -8.55 -15.15 4.15
N VAL A 323 -7.43 -14.75 3.53
CA VAL A 323 -6.16 -15.49 3.70
C VAL A 323 -5.64 -15.34 5.13
N TYR A 324 -5.70 -14.15 5.72
CA TYR A 324 -5.23 -13.94 7.08
C TYR A 324 -6.02 -14.77 8.10
N GLU A 325 -7.35 -14.79 8.00
CA GLU A 325 -8.22 -15.58 8.88
C GLU A 325 -7.92 -17.09 8.76
N ASN A 326 -7.83 -17.59 7.53
CA ASN A 326 -7.47 -18.99 7.29
C ASN A 326 -6.06 -19.33 7.82
N MET A 327 -5.10 -18.42 7.66
CA MET A 327 -3.74 -18.61 8.15
C MET A 327 -3.66 -18.56 9.67
N LYS A 328 -4.41 -17.67 10.34
CA LYS A 328 -4.54 -17.65 11.80
C LYS A 328 -5.08 -18.96 12.34
N GLN A 329 -6.16 -19.46 11.75
CA GLN A 329 -6.76 -20.75 12.13
C GLN A 329 -5.75 -21.90 11.94
N THR A 330 -5.08 -21.95 10.78
CA THR A 330 -4.09 -23.00 10.47
C THR A 330 -2.86 -22.96 11.38
N LEU A 331 -2.40 -21.76 11.76
CA LEU A 331 -1.25 -21.57 12.65
C LEU A 331 -1.62 -21.68 14.13
N GLY A 332 -2.89 -21.95 14.46
CA GLY A 332 -3.37 -22.07 15.84
C GLY A 332 -3.25 -20.75 16.63
N VAL A 333 -3.36 -19.62 15.93
CA VAL A 333 -3.45 -18.28 16.54
C VAL A 333 -4.94 -17.95 16.69
N THR A 334 -5.63 -18.72 17.51
CA THR A 334 -7.01 -18.41 17.89
C THR A 334 -6.95 -17.83 19.30
N GLN A 335 -7.43 -16.59 19.48
CA GLN A 335 -7.83 -16.15 20.81
C GLN A 335 -8.98 -17.07 21.23
N LYS A 336 -8.80 -17.75 22.36
CA LYS A 336 -9.88 -18.50 23.01
C LYS A 336 -10.82 -17.53 23.70
#